data_AF-A0A167CRF8-F1
#
_entry.id   AF-A0A167CRF8-F1
#
_cell.length_a   1.000
_cell.length_b   1.000
_cell.length_c   1.000
_cell.angle_alpha   90.00
_cell.angle_beta   90.00
_cell.angle_gamma   90.00
#
_symmetry.space_group_name_H-M   'P 1'
#
loop_
_entity.id
_entity.type
_entity.pdbx_description
1 polymer ?
#
loop_
_entity_poly.entity_id
_entity_poly.type
_entity_poly.pdbx_seq_one_letter_code
_entity_poly.pdbx_strand_id
1 'polypeptide(L)'
;MLRDVDLEHQLEEDVQNELHIDLPPGTELMHDVGHIHFAKKGNTVLIPQPDNNPNDPLNWSKPWKYSILIGSSLLSFIHQIGGLSIAPQVPFYVEEFNRSADDVLLLTGVYILLMGLSTWFWIPISEKYGRRIVILSVSQNIFDIL
;
A
#
# COMPACT_ATOMS: atom_id res chain seq x y z
N MET A 1 15.93 -7.25 3.79
CA MET A 1 16.06 -5.88 4.32
C MET A 1 17.50 -5.56 4.67
N LEU A 2 18.13 -6.15 5.70
CA LEU A 2 19.56 -5.90 5.98
C LEU A 2 20.50 -6.35 4.83
N ARG A 3 20.22 -7.53 4.24
CA ARG A 3 21.00 -8.08 3.12
C ARG A 3 20.90 -7.26 1.82
N ASP A 4 19.82 -6.50 1.66
CA ASP A 4 19.57 -5.72 0.44
C ASP A 4 20.31 -4.37 0.52
N VAL A 5 20.33 -3.77 1.72
CA VAL A 5 21.10 -2.54 2.01
C VAL A 5 22.61 -2.78 1.86
N ASP A 6 23.11 -3.93 2.30
CA ASP A 6 24.53 -4.29 2.14
C ASP A 6 24.91 -4.47 0.66
N LEU A 7 23.99 -4.96 -0.17
CA LEU A 7 24.23 -5.20 -1.60
C LEU A 7 24.19 -3.89 -2.42
N GLU A 8 23.27 -2.97 -2.08
CA GLU A 8 23.22 -1.65 -2.69
C GLU A 8 24.48 -0.84 -2.39
N HIS A 9 24.98 -0.89 -1.15
CA HIS A 9 26.24 -0.23 -0.81
C HIS A 9 27.44 -0.83 -1.56
N GLN A 10 27.48 -2.14 -1.76
CA GLN A 10 28.53 -2.78 -2.57
C GLN A 10 28.47 -2.35 -4.04
N LEU A 11 27.26 -2.28 -4.61
CA LEU A 11 27.05 -1.78 -5.97
C LEU A 11 27.44 -0.31 -6.11
N GLU A 12 27.11 0.53 -5.14
CA GLU A 12 27.50 1.95 -5.13
C GLU A 12 29.03 2.10 -5.10
N GLU A 13 29.74 1.36 -4.25
CA GLU A 13 31.20 1.37 -4.19
C GLU A 13 31.84 0.89 -5.51
N ASP A 14 31.33 -0.19 -6.10
CA ASP A 14 31.82 -0.72 -7.37
C ASP A 14 31.64 0.30 -8.51
N VAL A 15 30.50 1.02 -8.54
CA VAL A 15 30.26 2.05 -9.54
C VAL A 15 31.14 3.29 -9.32
N GLN A 16 31.31 3.74 -8.07
CA GLN A 16 32.19 4.86 -7.74
C GLN A 16 33.64 4.58 -8.17
N ASN A 17 34.10 3.34 -7.96
CA ASN A 17 35.43 2.88 -8.37
C ASN A 17 35.60 2.91 -9.91
N GLU A 18 34.57 2.53 -10.66
CA GLU A 18 34.61 2.48 -12.13
C GLU A 18 34.51 3.86 -12.79
N LEU A 19 33.66 4.75 -12.26
CA LEU A 19 33.43 6.09 -12.83
C LEU A 19 34.34 7.18 -12.26
N HIS A 20 35.07 6.91 -11.18
CA HIS A 20 35.87 7.90 -10.44
C HIS A 20 35.07 9.15 -10.04
N ILE A 21 33.80 8.96 -9.68
CA ILE A 21 32.92 10.03 -9.17
C ILE A 21 32.37 9.60 -7.82
N ASP A 22 32.31 10.53 -6.87
CA ASP A 22 31.62 10.31 -5.60
C ASP A 22 30.11 10.49 -5.82
N LEU A 23 29.34 9.42 -5.68
CA LEU A 23 27.88 9.50 -5.77
C LEU A 23 27.29 9.98 -4.43
N PRO A 24 26.51 11.08 -4.41
CA PRO A 24 25.82 11.50 -3.20
C PRO A 24 24.67 10.53 -2.86
N PRO A 25 24.37 10.36 -1.55
CA PRO A 25 23.40 9.37 -1.10
C PRO A 25 22.01 9.62 -1.71
N GLY A 26 21.41 8.57 -2.28
CA GLY A 26 20.13 8.63 -2.99
C GLY A 26 20.22 8.92 -4.50
N THR A 27 21.42 8.90 -5.08
CA THR A 27 21.62 9.02 -6.53
C THR A 27 21.71 7.64 -7.17
N GLU A 28 20.77 7.33 -8.07
CA GLU A 28 20.73 6.04 -8.77
C GLU A 28 21.22 6.18 -10.21
N LEU A 29 21.97 5.19 -10.70
CA LEU A 29 22.49 5.19 -12.07
C LEU A 29 21.46 4.63 -13.05
N MET A 30 21.23 5.41 -14.11
CA MET A 30 20.27 5.06 -15.19
C MET A 30 20.97 4.55 -16.46
N HIS A 31 22.26 4.23 -16.39
CA HIS A 31 23.05 3.75 -17.53
C HIS A 31 24.01 2.65 -17.10
N ASP A 32 24.35 1.74 -18.01
CA ASP A 32 25.36 0.70 -17.76
C ASP A 32 26.73 1.34 -17.60
N VAL A 33 27.52 0.81 -16.68
CA VAL A 33 28.85 1.33 -16.36
C VAL A 33 29.86 0.18 -16.36
N GLY A 34 30.82 0.25 -17.28
CA GLY A 34 31.83 -0.80 -17.46
C GLY A 34 31.22 -2.20 -17.63
N HIS A 35 31.40 -3.04 -16.61
CA HIS A 35 30.96 -4.43 -16.56
C HIS A 35 29.61 -4.64 -15.83
N ILE A 36 29.02 -3.57 -15.30
CA ILE A 36 27.75 -3.61 -14.57
C ILE A 36 26.60 -3.40 -15.57
N HIS A 37 25.90 -4.49 -15.88
CA HIS A 37 24.74 -4.49 -16.77
C HIS A 37 23.45 -4.48 -15.97
N PHE A 38 22.67 -3.41 -16.12
CA PHE A 38 21.36 -3.29 -15.52
C PHE A 38 20.29 -4.00 -16.36
N ALA A 39 19.25 -4.55 -15.73
CA ALA A 39 18.11 -5.10 -16.44
C ALA A 39 17.33 -3.97 -17.12
N LYS A 40 17.19 -4.07 -18.44
CA LYS A 40 16.56 -3.06 -19.29
C LYS A 40 15.23 -3.54 -19.85
N LYS A 41 14.29 -2.61 -19.96
CA LYS A 41 13.09 -2.77 -20.80
C LYS A 41 13.16 -1.76 -21.94
N GLY A 42 13.71 -2.19 -23.07
CA GLY A 42 14.04 -1.30 -24.18
C GLY A 42 15.28 -0.45 -23.87
N ASN A 43 15.19 0.88 -23.98
CA ASN A 43 16.30 1.81 -23.69
C ASN A 43 16.26 2.37 -22.25
N THR A 44 15.34 1.88 -21.41
CA THR A 44 15.15 2.38 -20.04
C THR A 44 15.63 1.34 -19.04
N VAL A 45 16.54 1.75 -18.15
CA VAL A 45 16.99 0.98 -17.00
C VAL A 45 15.85 0.88 -15.99
N LEU A 46 15.55 -0.33 -15.52
CA LEU A 46 14.51 -0.56 -14.51
C LEU A 46 15.07 -0.27 -13.13
N ILE A 47 14.47 0.67 -12.42
CA ILE A 47 14.82 0.99 -11.03
C ILE A 47 13.54 0.86 -10.18
N PRO A 48 13.53 0.03 -9.14
CA PRO A 48 14.56 -0.94 -8.71
C PRO A 48 14.78 -2.09 -9.69
N GLN A 49 15.98 -2.69 -9.64
CA GLN A 49 16.33 -3.85 -10.45
C GLN A 49 15.43 -5.04 -10.07
N PRO A 50 14.89 -5.80 -11.06
CA PRO A 50 14.11 -6.99 -10.76
C PRO A 50 14.99 -8.02 -10.05
N ASP A 51 14.58 -8.44 -8.85
CA ASP A 51 15.28 -9.48 -8.11
C ASP A 51 14.93 -10.86 -8.71
N ASN A 52 15.83 -11.84 -8.58
CA ASN A 52 15.62 -13.21 -9.04
C ASN A 52 14.59 -13.98 -8.18
N ASN A 53 13.97 -13.32 -7.21
CA ASN A 53 12.96 -13.92 -6.36
C ASN A 53 11.61 -14.04 -7.10
N PRO A 54 11.02 -15.24 -7.21
CA PRO A 54 9.71 -15.44 -7.86
C PRO A 54 8.55 -14.72 -7.14
N ASN A 55 8.75 -14.29 -5.89
CA ASN A 55 7.79 -13.49 -5.14
C ASN A 55 7.91 -11.98 -5.37
N ASP A 56 8.88 -11.54 -6.19
CA ASP A 56 9.04 -10.13 -6.52
C ASP A 56 7.84 -9.65 -7.36
N PRO A 57 7.08 -8.63 -6.91
CA PRO A 57 5.97 -8.05 -7.66
C PRO A 57 6.38 -7.48 -9.03
N LEU A 58 7.68 -7.27 -9.28
CA LEU A 58 8.21 -6.88 -10.60
C LEU A 58 8.14 -8.01 -11.63
N ASN A 59 8.21 -9.28 -11.19
CA ASN A 59 8.20 -10.47 -12.06
C ASN A 59 6.80 -11.03 -12.35
N TRP A 60 5.75 -10.45 -11.78
CA TRP A 60 4.39 -10.97 -11.91
C TRP A 60 3.82 -10.80 -13.32
N SER A 61 3.00 -11.77 -13.73
CA SER A 61 2.27 -11.68 -15.00
C SER A 61 1.33 -10.46 -14.99
N LYS A 62 1.26 -9.74 -16.11
CA LYS A 62 0.37 -8.58 -16.28
C LYS A 62 -1.07 -8.83 -15.79
N PRO A 63 -1.76 -9.94 -16.14
CA PRO A 63 -3.11 -10.18 -15.65
C PRO A 63 -3.18 -10.27 -14.12
N TRP A 64 -2.20 -10.92 -13.47
CA TRP A 64 -2.15 -11.00 -12.01
C TRP A 64 -1.98 -9.62 -11.36
N LYS A 65 -1.14 -8.77 -11.95
CA LYS A 65 -0.97 -7.38 -11.50
C LYS A 65 -2.27 -6.58 -11.61
N TYR A 66 -2.98 -6.70 -12.73
CA TYR A 66 -4.27 -6.02 -12.90
C TYR A 66 -5.36 -6.55 -11.97
N SER A 67 -5.42 -7.87 -11.74
CA SER A 67 -6.38 -8.46 -10.80
C SER A 67 -6.21 -7.92 -9.38
N ILE A 68 -4.97 -7.78 -8.90
CA ILE A 68 -4.69 -7.23 -7.56
C ILE A 68 -5.03 -5.74 -7.50
N LEU A 69 -4.70 -4.96 -8.54
CA LEU A 69 -5.05 -3.55 -8.62
C LEU A 69 -6.56 -3.33 -8.62
N ILE A 70 -7.30 -4.09 -9.43
CA ILE A 70 -8.76 -4.02 -9.49
C ILE A 70 -9.38 -4.47 -8.16
N GLY A 71 -8.91 -5.59 -7.60
CA GLY A 71 -9.41 -6.12 -6.34
C GLY A 71 -9.21 -5.16 -5.17
N SER A 72 -8.01 -4.57 -5.04
CA SER A 72 -7.74 -3.56 -4.01
C SER A 72 -8.54 -2.27 -4.20
N SER A 73 -8.74 -1.84 -5.44
CA SER A 73 -9.57 -0.67 -5.76
C SER A 73 -11.03 -0.89 -5.40
N LEU A 74 -11.59 -2.06 -5.75
CA LEU A 74 -12.97 -2.41 -5.43
C LEU A 74 -13.21 -2.55 -3.93
N LEU A 75 -12.27 -3.16 -3.20
CA LEU A 75 -12.35 -3.27 -1.74
C LEU A 75 -12.39 -1.90 -1.07
N SER A 76 -11.54 -0.97 -1.54
CA SER A 76 -11.50 0.42 -1.05
C SER A 76 -12.80 1.14 -1.35
N PHE A 77 -13.36 0.91 -2.54
CA PHE A 77 -14.63 1.50 -2.95
C PHE A 77 -15.81 1.03 -2.10
N ILE A 78 -15.91 -0.27 -1.81
CA ILE A 78 -16.97 -0.84 -0.96
C ILE A 78 -16.89 -0.25 0.46
N HIS A 79 -15.68 -0.14 1.02
CA HIS A 79 -15.47 0.47 2.33
C HIS A 79 -15.99 1.92 2.39
N GLN A 80 -15.73 2.69 1.33
CA GLN A 80 -16.14 4.09 1.29
C GLN A 80 -17.66 4.26 1.14
N ILE A 81 -18.32 3.40 0.37
CA ILE A 81 -19.79 3.43 0.23
C ILE A 81 -20.48 3.23 1.57
N GLY A 82 -20.00 2.29 2.39
CA GLY A 82 -20.60 2.01 3.70
C GLY A 82 -20.68 3.27 4.58
N GLY A 83 -19.57 3.99 4.70
CA GLY A 83 -19.53 5.23 5.48
C GLY A 83 -20.36 6.37 4.88
N LEU A 84 -20.35 6.53 3.55
CA LEU A 84 -21.11 7.59 2.87
C LEU A 84 -22.62 7.35 2.87
N SER A 85 -23.05 6.09 2.97
CA SER A 85 -24.47 5.73 2.97
C SER A 85 -25.24 6.23 4.20
N ILE A 86 -24.54 6.55 5.29
CA ILE A 86 -25.14 7.01 6.56
C ILE A 86 -25.78 8.41 6.39
N ALA A 87 -25.16 9.29 5.60
CA ALA A 87 -25.62 10.67 5.40
C ALA A 87 -27.07 10.79 4.88
N PRO A 88 -27.49 10.08 3.81
CA PRO A 88 -28.89 10.11 3.36
C PRO A 88 -29.86 9.31 4.24
N GLN A 89 -29.37 8.46 5.17
CA GLN A 89 -30.23 7.62 6.02
C GLN A 89 -30.71 8.34 7.30
N VAL A 90 -30.14 9.49 7.63
CA VAL A 90 -30.52 10.32 8.78
C VAL A 90 -32.04 10.51 8.94
N PRO A 91 -32.83 10.90 7.91
CA PRO A 91 -34.29 11.06 8.07
C PRO A 91 -35.01 9.77 8.45
N PHE A 92 -34.57 8.61 7.93
CA PHE A 92 -35.15 7.31 8.27
C PHE A 92 -34.85 6.91 9.72
N TYR A 93 -33.65 7.23 10.22
CA TYR A 93 -33.30 6.97 11.61
C TYR A 93 -34.08 7.85 12.60
N VAL A 94 -34.37 9.09 12.23
CA VAL A 94 -35.21 9.99 13.03
C VAL A 94 -36.63 9.40 13.19
N GLU A 95 -37.19 8.87 12.11
CA GLU A 95 -38.53 8.26 12.10
C GLU A 95 -38.57 6.93 12.88
N GLU A 96 -37.62 6.03 12.64
CA GLU A 96 -37.56 4.72 13.29
C GLU A 96 -37.32 4.81 14.80
N PHE A 97 -36.36 5.65 15.22
CA PHE A 97 -35.97 5.76 16.63
C PHE A 97 -36.78 6.79 17.41
N ASN A 98 -37.66 7.56 16.75
CA ASN A 98 -38.42 8.68 17.35
C ASN A 98 -37.51 9.64 18.15
N ARG A 99 -36.37 10.03 17.57
CA ARG A 99 -35.35 10.90 18.22
C ARG A 99 -35.10 12.17 17.42
N SER A 100 -34.52 13.18 18.08
CA SER A 100 -34.12 14.43 17.42
C SER A 100 -33.03 14.15 16.38
N ALA A 101 -32.99 14.97 15.32
CA ALA A 101 -31.93 14.92 14.31
C ALA A 101 -30.53 15.08 14.94
N ASP A 102 -30.42 15.84 16.03
CA ASP A 102 -29.17 16.07 16.76
C ASP A 102 -28.62 14.78 17.39
N ASP A 103 -29.49 13.90 17.90
CA ASP A 103 -29.08 12.63 18.52
C ASP A 103 -28.51 11.66 17.46
N VAL A 104 -29.10 11.65 16.26
CA VAL A 104 -28.64 10.85 15.11
C VAL A 104 -27.31 11.40 14.56
N LEU A 105 -27.15 12.71 14.58
CA LEU A 105 -25.91 13.35 14.17
C LEU A 105 -24.78 13.05 15.15
N LEU A 106 -25.06 12.99 16.46
CA LEU A 106 -24.10 12.60 17.48
C LEU A 106 -23.62 11.17 17.26
N LEU A 107 -24.52 10.23 16.94
CA LEU A 107 -24.16 8.84 16.59
C LEU A 107 -23.20 8.79 15.39
N THR A 108 -23.49 9.57 14.34
CA THR A 108 -22.62 9.68 13.14
C THR A 108 -21.27 10.30 13.49
N GLY A 109 -21.24 11.31 14.35
CA GLY A 109 -20.00 11.93 14.84
C GLY A 109 -19.13 10.95 15.63
N VAL A 110 -19.72 10.15 16.52
CA VAL A 110 -19.01 9.10 17.27
C VAL A 110 -18.41 8.06 16.32
N TYR A 111 -19.14 7.66 15.28
CA TYR A 111 -18.63 6.75 14.25
C TYR A 111 -17.37 7.30 13.55
N ILE A 112 -17.39 8.57 13.12
CA ILE A 112 -16.24 9.21 12.47
C ILE A 112 -15.04 9.34 13.42
N LEU A 113 -15.28 9.68 14.70
CA LEU A 113 -14.23 9.76 15.72
C LEU A 113 -13.57 8.40 15.96
N LEU A 114 -14.36 7.33 16.07
CA LEU A 114 -13.84 5.97 16.23
C LEU A 114 -13.06 5.51 15.00
N MET A 115 -13.52 5.84 13.79
CA MET A 115 -12.78 5.57 12.55
C MET A 115 -11.41 6.26 12.56
N GLY A 116 -11.36 7.53 12.94
CA GLY A 116 -10.10 8.29 13.07
C GLY A 116 -9.15 7.67 14.10
N LEU A 117 -9.66 7.33 15.29
CA LEU A 117 -8.88 6.68 16.35
C LEU A 117 -8.37 5.29 15.94
N SER A 118 -9.16 4.52 15.19
CA SER A 118 -8.75 3.20 14.71
C SER A 118 -7.52 3.25 13.79
N THR A 119 -7.37 4.34 13.04
CA THR A 119 -6.27 4.54 12.10
C THR A 119 -4.93 4.62 12.83
N TRP A 120 -4.90 5.27 14.00
CA TRP A 120 -3.72 5.34 14.86
C TRP A 120 -3.27 3.97 15.38
N PHE A 121 -4.21 3.06 15.60
CA PHE A 121 -3.90 1.70 16.04
C PHE A 121 -3.44 0.82 14.87
N TRP A 122 -4.09 0.92 13.71
CA TRP A 122 -3.80 0.04 12.58
C TRP A 122 -2.53 0.38 11.79
N ILE A 123 -2.14 1.66 11.70
CA ILE A 123 -0.90 2.07 11.01
C ILE A 123 0.35 1.36 11.59
N PRO A 124 0.66 1.43 12.90
CA PRO A 124 1.87 0.83 13.44
C PRO A 124 1.86 -0.70 13.37
N ILE A 125 0.68 -1.32 13.45
CA ILE A 125 0.52 -2.77 13.31
C ILE A 125 0.81 -3.21 11.87
N SER A 126 0.36 -2.43 10.88
CA SER A 126 0.65 -2.67 9.46
C SER A 126 2.14 -2.63 9.16
N GLU A 127 2.88 -1.72 9.78
CA GLU A 127 4.32 -1.60 9.59
C GLU A 127 5.08 -2.78 10.23
N LYS A 128 4.63 -3.25 11.40
CA LYS A 128 5.32 -4.32 12.14
C LYS A 128 5.04 -5.72 11.60
N TYR A 129 3.80 -6.01 11.19
CA TYR A 129 3.38 -7.35 10.75
C TYR A 129 3.26 -7.48 9.22
N GLY A 130 3.48 -6.39 8.49
CA GLY A 130 3.40 -6.33 7.04
C GLY A 130 1.96 -6.16 6.53
N ARG A 131 1.84 -5.43 5.41
CA ARG A 131 0.56 -4.99 4.83
C ARG A 131 -0.37 -6.14 4.44
N ARG A 132 0.16 -7.33 4.12
CA ARG A 132 -0.63 -8.50 3.72
C ARG A 132 -1.45 -9.09 4.87
N ILE A 133 -0.88 -9.15 6.08
CA ILE A 133 -1.57 -9.70 7.25
C ILE A 133 -2.73 -8.80 7.65
N VAL A 134 -2.52 -7.48 7.64
CA VAL A 134 -3.56 -6.51 8.00
C VAL A 134 -4.75 -6.55 7.02
N ILE A 135 -4.49 -6.62 5.71
CA ILE A 135 -5.56 -6.75 4.72
C ILE A 135 -6.34 -8.05 4.93
N LEU A 136 -5.65 -9.17 5.20
CA LEU A 136 -6.30 -10.44 5.48
C LEU A 136 -7.15 -10.37 6.76
N SER A 137 -6.61 -9.85 7.86
CA SER A 137 -7.36 -9.69 9.12
C SER A 137 -8.62 -8.83 8.98
N VAL A 138 -8.56 -7.76 8.19
CA VAL A 138 -9.75 -6.94 7.89
C VAL A 138 -10.76 -7.73 7.04
N SER A 139 -10.28 -8.48 6.02
CA SER A 139 -11.15 -9.26 5.13
C SER A 139 -11.82 -10.48 5.78
N GLN A 140 -11.25 -11.07 6.84
CA GLN A 140 -11.84 -12.23 7.52
C GLN A 140 -13.21 -11.90 8.13
N ASN A 141 -13.42 -10.65 8.59
CA ASN A 141 -14.72 -10.20 9.12
C ASN A 141 -15.85 -10.22 8.08
N ILE A 142 -15.52 -10.21 6.77
CA ILE A 142 -16.51 -10.27 5.69
C ILE A 142 -16.91 -11.72 5.36
N PHE A 143 -16.04 -12.70 5.62
CA PHE A 143 -16.34 -14.11 5.34
C PHE A 143 -17.14 -14.77 6.46
N ASP A 144 -17.03 -14.29 7.71
CA ASP A 144 -17.79 -14.82 8.86
C ASP A 144 -19.25 -14.31 8.93
N ILE A 145 -19.64 -13.37 8.05
CA ILE A 145 -20.99 -12.78 7.97
C ILE A 145 -21.85 -13.40 6.85
N LEU A 146 -21.28 -14.31 6.04
CA LEU A 146 -21.97 -15.10 5.01
C LEU A 146 -22.12 -16.57 5.44
#